data_AF-Q9RQH5-F1
#
_entry.id   AF-Q9RQH5-F1
#
_cell.length_a   1.000
_cell.length_b   1.000
_cell.length_c   1.000
_cell.angle_alpha   90.00
_cell.angle_beta   90.00
_cell.angle_gamma   90.00
#
_symmetry.space_group_name_H-M   'P 1'
#
loop_
_entity.id
_entity.type
_entity.pdbx_description
1 polymer ?
#
loop_
_entity_poly.entity_id
_entity_poly.type
_entity_poly.pdbx_seq_one_letter_code
_entity_poly.pdbx_strand_id
1 'polypeptide(L)'
;AVFAPLKSRIIYRRRARSEYNKKIIRYHARDVAIWRATKYQCPVVLGSATPSLESFARAKKGVYTLIELPSRVNDRAMPEVSVVDMREELRKENRTEFSTELLEKIKDRIAKKEQTVLMLNRRGYSSFVMCRDCGYVVECPNCDISLTYHQSSNQMKCHYCGHEERVPQKCPSCEGEHIRYFGTGTQKVEESLTKLIPEARVIRMDVDTTRTK
;
A
#
# COMPACT_ATOMS: atom_id res chain seq x y z
N ALA A 1 23.43 4.30 -11.30
CA ALA A 1 23.24 4.35 -12.77
C ALA A 1 23.10 5.77 -13.34
N VAL A 2 22.29 6.69 -12.76
CA VAL A 2 22.06 8.03 -13.37
C VAL A 2 23.31 8.92 -13.47
N PHE A 3 24.42 8.58 -12.81
CA PHE A 3 25.71 9.27 -12.93
C PHE A 3 26.73 8.50 -13.78
N ALA A 4 26.33 7.39 -14.39
CA ALA A 4 27.24 6.62 -15.22
C ALA A 4 27.75 7.49 -16.38
N PRO A 5 29.06 7.44 -16.68
CA PRO A 5 29.63 8.07 -17.85
C PRO A 5 29.17 7.29 -19.08
N LEU A 6 28.17 7.82 -19.78
CA LEU A 6 27.58 7.19 -20.96
C LEU A 6 27.80 8.11 -22.16
N LYS A 7 28.16 7.52 -23.29
CA LYS A 7 28.17 8.18 -24.60
C LYS A 7 26.78 8.15 -25.29
N SER A 8 25.77 7.54 -24.65
CA SER A 8 24.46 7.32 -25.27
C SER A 8 23.66 8.61 -25.41
N ARG A 9 22.91 8.72 -26.51
CA ARG A 9 22.04 9.87 -26.84
C ARG A 9 20.60 9.70 -26.34
N ILE A 10 20.30 8.71 -25.50
CA ILE A 10 18.96 8.51 -24.92
C ILE A 10 19.13 8.11 -23.46
N ILE A 11 18.35 8.73 -22.58
CA ILE A 11 18.25 8.33 -21.18
C ILE A 11 16.90 7.62 -20.99
N TYR A 12 16.93 6.30 -20.91
CA TYR A 12 15.75 5.51 -20.55
C TYR A 12 15.68 5.34 -19.04
N ARG A 13 14.52 5.62 -18.45
CA ARG A 13 14.26 5.40 -17.04
C ARG A 13 12.93 4.69 -16.87
N ARG A 14 12.98 3.43 -16.44
CA ARG A 14 11.83 2.75 -15.85
C ARG A 14 11.67 3.20 -14.41
N ARG A 15 10.45 3.55 -14.01
CA ARG A 15 10.20 3.96 -12.62
C ARG A 15 10.50 2.80 -11.65
N ALA A 16 11.31 3.10 -10.64
CA ALA A 16 11.34 2.40 -9.35
C ALA A 16 10.62 3.26 -8.30
N ARG A 17 9.95 2.61 -7.33
CA ARG A 17 9.18 3.25 -6.25
C ARG A 17 10.03 4.34 -5.57
N SER A 18 9.57 5.60 -5.61
CA SER A 18 10.17 6.81 -5.01
C SER A 18 11.60 6.63 -4.46
N GLU A 19 12.57 6.42 -5.34
CA GLU A 19 13.98 6.29 -4.95
C GLU A 19 14.56 7.68 -4.69
N TYR A 20 14.11 8.25 -3.58
CA TYR A 20 14.82 9.34 -2.94
C TYR A 20 16.08 8.75 -2.33
N ASN A 21 17.26 9.18 -2.78
CA ASN A 21 18.48 8.81 -2.09
C ASN A 21 18.46 9.50 -0.72
N LYS A 22 18.21 8.72 0.34
CA LYS A 22 18.15 9.19 1.74
C LYS A 22 19.54 9.40 2.37
N LYS A 23 20.63 9.29 1.60
CA LYS A 23 21.98 9.67 2.07
C LYS A 23 22.12 11.21 2.17
N ILE A 24 23.27 11.67 2.66
CA ILE A 24 23.62 13.08 2.91
C ILE A 24 23.26 14.00 1.71
N ILE A 25 23.42 13.51 0.48
CA ILE A 25 22.98 14.22 -0.74
C ILE A 25 21.66 13.62 -1.21
N ARG A 26 20.62 14.45 -1.10
CA ARG A 26 19.24 14.12 -1.47
C ARG A 26 18.97 14.60 -2.88
N TYR A 27 18.74 13.67 -3.79
CA TYR A 27 18.36 13.99 -5.17
C TYR A 27 17.27 13.05 -5.67
N HIS A 28 16.43 13.56 -6.56
CA HIS A 28 15.46 12.77 -7.29
C HIS A 28 16.05 12.39 -8.66
N ALA A 29 16.31 11.11 -8.87
CA ALA A 29 17.09 10.67 -10.01
C ALA A 29 16.38 10.88 -11.37
N ARG A 30 15.04 11.08 -11.41
CA ARG A 30 14.33 11.55 -12.62
C ARG A 30 14.77 12.98 -12.98
N ASP A 31 14.90 13.83 -11.98
CA ASP A 31 15.15 15.26 -12.19
C ASP A 31 16.61 15.46 -12.62
N VAL A 32 17.53 14.66 -12.06
CA VAL A 32 18.91 14.55 -12.55
C VAL A 32 18.95 14.06 -14.00
N ALA A 33 18.14 13.05 -14.36
CA ALA A 33 18.09 12.56 -15.74
C ALA A 33 17.58 13.63 -16.72
N ILE A 34 16.54 14.38 -16.36
CA ILE A 34 16.01 15.50 -17.14
C ILE A 34 17.07 16.58 -17.30
N TRP A 35 17.73 16.98 -16.20
CA TRP A 35 18.79 17.98 -16.25
C TRP A 35 19.96 17.55 -17.15
N ARG A 36 20.42 16.30 -17.02
CA ARG A 36 21.48 15.75 -17.88
C ARG A 36 21.05 15.78 -19.35
N ALA A 37 19.83 15.40 -19.64
CA ALA A 37 19.29 15.43 -20.99
C ALA A 37 19.25 16.83 -21.59
N THR A 38 18.90 17.84 -20.80
CA THR A 38 18.98 19.24 -21.24
C THR A 38 20.43 19.62 -21.53
N LYS A 39 21.38 19.30 -20.64
CA LYS A 39 22.80 19.64 -20.80
C LYS A 39 23.44 18.98 -22.03
N TYR A 40 23.08 17.73 -22.31
CA TYR A 40 23.66 16.94 -23.41
C TYR A 40 22.75 16.84 -24.64
N GLN A 41 21.68 17.65 -24.69
CA GLN A 41 20.71 17.73 -25.79
C GLN A 41 20.22 16.36 -26.27
N CYS A 42 19.72 15.55 -25.35
CA CYS A 42 19.29 14.19 -25.63
C CYS A 42 17.89 13.90 -25.04
N PRO A 43 17.04 13.09 -25.68
CA PRO A 43 15.72 12.75 -25.15
C PRO A 43 15.79 11.90 -23.87
N VAL A 44 14.78 12.08 -23.01
CA VAL A 44 14.50 11.20 -21.86
C VAL A 44 13.20 10.47 -22.10
N VAL A 45 13.23 9.14 -21.92
CA VAL A 45 12.02 8.31 -21.97
C VAL A 45 11.71 7.84 -20.55
N LEU A 46 10.57 8.28 -20.02
CA LEU A 46 10.07 7.88 -18.70
C LEU A 46 9.04 6.75 -18.86
N GLY A 47 9.49 5.50 -18.76
CA GLY A 47 8.63 4.32 -18.89
C GLY A 47 7.97 3.93 -17.56
N SER A 48 6.63 3.83 -17.54
CA SER A 48 5.89 3.38 -16.36
C SER A 48 4.48 2.89 -16.71
N ALA A 49 4.08 1.74 -16.15
CA ALA A 49 2.69 1.29 -16.20
C ALA A 49 1.79 2.07 -15.22
N THR A 50 2.37 2.57 -14.12
CA THR A 50 1.69 3.39 -13.10
C THR A 50 2.47 4.71 -12.90
N PRO A 51 2.35 5.68 -13.82
CA PRO A 51 3.15 6.90 -13.80
C PRO A 51 2.97 7.67 -12.49
N SER A 52 3.94 8.52 -12.13
CA SER A 52 3.78 9.40 -10.97
C SER A 52 2.74 10.46 -11.28
N LEU A 53 2.02 10.94 -10.27
CA LEU A 53 1.04 12.01 -10.45
C LEU A 53 1.68 13.23 -11.10
N GLU A 54 2.89 13.60 -10.70
CA GLU A 54 3.60 14.75 -11.26
C GLU A 54 3.99 14.53 -12.72
N SER A 55 4.50 13.35 -13.06
CA SER A 55 4.89 13.02 -14.44
C SER A 55 3.68 12.92 -15.35
N PHE A 56 2.59 12.31 -14.88
CA PHE A 56 1.34 12.20 -15.63
C PHE A 56 0.67 13.57 -15.82
N ALA A 57 0.61 14.39 -14.77
CA ALA A 57 0.06 15.75 -14.86
C ALA A 57 0.86 16.62 -15.84
N ARG A 58 2.20 16.52 -15.85
CA ARG A 58 3.04 17.21 -16.85
C ARG A 58 2.77 16.72 -18.26
N ALA A 59 2.58 15.42 -18.46
CA ALA A 59 2.24 14.87 -19.76
C ALA A 59 0.85 15.36 -20.24
N LYS A 60 -0.15 15.36 -19.36
CA LYS A 60 -1.49 15.89 -19.65
C LYS A 60 -1.50 17.40 -19.95
N LYS A 61 -0.57 18.17 -19.36
CA LYS A 61 -0.38 19.60 -19.65
C LYS A 61 0.47 19.89 -20.89
N GLY A 62 0.89 18.87 -21.64
CA GLY A 62 1.73 19.04 -22.84
C GLY A 62 3.19 19.40 -22.53
N VAL A 63 3.61 19.39 -21.27
CA VAL A 63 5.02 19.61 -20.87
C VAL A 63 5.87 18.39 -21.24
N TYR A 64 5.29 17.19 -21.15
CA TYR A 64 5.87 15.95 -21.67
C TYR A 64 4.99 15.39 -22.78
N THR A 65 5.59 14.71 -23.75
CA THR A 65 4.84 13.92 -24.73
C THR A 65 4.34 12.64 -24.07
N LEU A 66 3.03 12.43 -24.03
CA LEU A 66 2.42 11.19 -23.56
C LEU A 66 2.40 10.18 -24.71
N ILE A 67 3.02 9.01 -24.51
CA ILE A 67 2.97 7.88 -25.44
C ILE A 67 2.30 6.73 -24.70
N GLU A 68 1.16 6.26 -25.22
CA GLU A 68 0.35 5.22 -24.60
C GLU A 68 0.50 3.89 -25.34
N LEU A 69 0.52 2.80 -24.59
CA LEU A 69 0.50 1.43 -25.09
C LEU A 69 -0.75 0.76 -24.49
N PRO A 70 -1.92 0.87 -25.16
CA PRO A 70 -3.20 0.45 -24.57
C PRO A 70 -3.35 -1.08 -24.49
N SER A 71 -2.69 -1.81 -25.37
CA SER A 71 -2.74 -3.27 -25.41
C SER A 71 -1.69 -3.90 -24.49
N ARG A 72 -2.09 -4.98 -23.82
CA ARG A 72 -1.15 -5.82 -23.06
C ARG A 72 -0.29 -6.64 -24.01
N VAL A 73 0.90 -7.00 -23.54
CA VAL A 73 1.76 -7.95 -24.25
C VAL A 73 0.98 -9.26 -24.47
N ASN A 74 0.88 -9.67 -25.74
CA ASN A 74 0.18 -10.87 -26.18
C ASN A 74 -1.31 -10.93 -25.79
N ASP A 75 -1.98 -9.78 -25.69
CA ASP A 75 -3.43 -9.69 -25.38
C ASP A 75 -3.86 -10.47 -24.13
N ARG A 76 -2.94 -10.61 -23.18
CA ARG A 76 -3.20 -11.34 -21.92
C ARG A 76 -4.32 -10.66 -21.14
N ALA A 77 -5.32 -11.45 -20.76
CA ALA A 77 -6.42 -11.00 -19.91
C ALA A 77 -5.92 -10.42 -18.57
N MET A 78 -6.74 -9.56 -17.98
CA MET A 78 -6.56 -9.13 -16.59
C MET A 78 -6.76 -10.33 -15.65
N PRO A 79 -6.07 -10.38 -14.50
CA PRO A 79 -6.41 -11.34 -13.48
C PRO A 79 -7.85 -11.10 -13.00
N GLU A 80 -8.54 -12.17 -12.63
CA GLU A 80 -9.83 -12.09 -11.95
C GLU A 80 -9.64 -11.43 -10.58
N VAL A 81 -10.53 -10.51 -10.23
CA VAL A 81 -10.49 -9.76 -8.97
C VAL A 81 -11.84 -9.90 -8.29
N SER A 82 -11.85 -10.45 -7.07
CA SER A 82 -13.00 -10.45 -6.18
C SER A 82 -12.83 -9.40 -5.08
N VAL A 83 -13.93 -8.74 -4.73
CA VAL A 83 -14.00 -7.81 -3.60
C VAL A 83 -14.93 -8.43 -2.56
N VAL A 84 -14.37 -8.73 -1.39
CA VAL A 84 -15.12 -9.37 -0.30
C VAL A 84 -15.50 -8.35 0.75
N ASP A 85 -16.79 -8.26 1.08
CA ASP A 85 -17.27 -7.44 2.18
C ASP A 85 -17.08 -8.18 3.52
N MET A 86 -16.12 -7.70 4.31
CA MET A 86 -15.81 -8.28 5.62
C MET A 86 -16.94 -8.09 6.66
N ARG A 87 -17.93 -7.23 6.40
CA ARG A 87 -19.12 -7.11 7.26
C ARG A 87 -20.02 -8.34 7.14
N GLU A 88 -20.11 -8.93 5.94
CA GLU A 88 -20.86 -10.17 5.72
C GLU A 88 -20.19 -11.36 6.41
N GLU A 89 -18.85 -11.40 6.44
CA GLU A 89 -18.11 -12.40 7.20
C GLU A 89 -18.45 -12.32 8.70
N LEU A 90 -18.55 -11.11 9.25
CA LEU A 90 -18.95 -10.92 10.65
C LEU A 90 -20.39 -11.38 10.93
N ARG A 91 -21.31 -11.14 10.00
CA ARG A 91 -22.70 -11.64 10.08
C ARG A 91 -22.76 -13.16 10.05
N LYS A 92 -21.82 -13.81 9.36
CA LYS A 92 -21.61 -15.27 9.33
C LYS A 92 -20.73 -15.77 10.49
N GLU A 93 -20.54 -14.96 11.52
CA GLU A 93 -19.73 -15.26 12.72
C GLU A 93 -18.21 -15.44 12.48
N ASN A 94 -17.71 -15.16 11.28
CA ASN A 94 -16.27 -15.11 11.03
C ASN A 94 -15.69 -13.80 11.58
N ARG A 95 -15.02 -13.91 12.73
CA ARG A 95 -14.41 -12.78 13.45
C ARG A 95 -12.93 -12.56 13.13
N THR A 96 -12.35 -13.39 12.26
CA THR A 96 -10.91 -13.36 11.92
C THR A 96 -10.56 -12.19 11.00
N GLU A 97 -9.27 -11.96 10.76
CA GLU A 97 -8.80 -10.96 9.79
C GLU A 97 -8.92 -11.41 8.33
N PHE A 98 -9.35 -12.65 8.06
CA PHE A 98 -9.40 -13.23 6.72
C PHE A 98 -10.84 -13.60 6.36
N SER A 99 -11.23 -13.33 5.12
CA SER A 99 -12.47 -13.90 4.62
C SER A 99 -12.32 -15.41 4.44
N THR A 100 -13.44 -16.10 4.55
CA THR A 100 -13.52 -17.54 4.27
C THR A 100 -13.00 -17.86 2.87
N GLU A 101 -13.42 -17.09 1.86
CA GLU A 101 -12.95 -17.21 0.47
C GLU A 101 -11.42 -17.09 0.36
N LEU A 102 -10.82 -16.11 1.04
CA LEU A 102 -9.36 -15.92 0.99
C LEU A 102 -8.61 -17.11 1.60
N LEU A 103 -9.07 -17.64 2.74
CA LEU A 103 -8.47 -18.80 3.38
C LEU A 103 -8.56 -20.06 2.52
N GLU A 104 -9.71 -20.29 1.88
CA GLU A 104 -9.90 -21.41 0.95
C GLU A 104 -8.95 -21.32 -0.25
N LYS A 105 -8.83 -20.13 -0.86
CA LYS A 105 -7.92 -19.91 -1.99
C LYS A 105 -6.46 -20.09 -1.57
N ILE A 106 -6.07 -19.63 -0.38
CA ILE A 106 -4.71 -19.87 0.15
C ILE A 106 -4.45 -21.37 0.28
N LYS A 107 -5.38 -22.13 0.89
CA LYS A 107 -5.24 -23.58 1.05
C LYS A 107 -5.14 -24.30 -0.30
N ASP A 108 -5.97 -23.92 -1.27
CA ASP A 108 -5.92 -24.46 -2.64
C ASP A 108 -4.56 -24.20 -3.32
N ARG A 109 -3.99 -22.99 -3.15
CA ARG A 109 -2.64 -22.68 -3.67
C ARG A 109 -1.56 -23.52 -3.00
N ILE A 110 -1.63 -23.69 -1.68
CA ILE A 110 -0.69 -24.54 -0.94
C ILE A 110 -0.77 -25.99 -1.42
N ALA A 111 -1.97 -26.54 -1.60
CA ALA A 111 -2.18 -27.90 -2.09
C ALA A 111 -1.56 -28.12 -3.49
N LYS A 112 -1.58 -27.07 -4.34
CA LYS A 112 -0.95 -27.05 -5.66
C LYS A 112 0.56 -26.76 -5.65
N LYS A 113 1.17 -26.63 -4.47
CA LYS A 113 2.57 -26.21 -4.27
C LYS A 113 2.89 -24.84 -4.89
N GLU A 114 1.90 -23.97 -4.93
CA GLU A 114 2.03 -22.60 -5.40
C GLU A 114 2.21 -21.63 -4.23
N GLN A 115 2.52 -20.36 -4.54
CA GLN A 115 2.76 -19.32 -3.57
C GLN A 115 1.63 -18.28 -3.57
N THR A 116 1.26 -17.80 -2.39
CA THR A 116 0.35 -16.67 -2.23
C THR A 116 1.11 -15.47 -1.68
N VAL A 117 0.92 -14.30 -2.27
CA VAL A 117 1.47 -13.03 -1.78
C VAL A 117 0.34 -12.23 -1.15
N LEU A 118 0.44 -11.97 0.16
CA LEU A 118 -0.48 -11.10 0.88
C LEU A 118 0.13 -9.71 1.02
N MET A 119 -0.54 -8.71 0.47
CA MET A 119 -0.10 -7.31 0.55
C MET A 119 -0.85 -6.57 1.66
N LEU A 120 -0.11 -5.88 2.52
CA LEU A 120 -0.65 -5.06 3.60
C LEU A 120 -0.12 -3.63 3.49
N ASN A 121 -0.99 -2.65 3.77
CA ASN A 121 -0.73 -1.25 3.46
C ASN A 121 0.28 -0.56 4.41
N ARG A 122 0.66 -1.16 5.54
CA ARG A 122 1.58 -0.52 6.51
C ARG A 122 2.40 -1.50 7.36
N ARG A 123 3.51 -0.99 7.87
CA ARG A 123 4.32 -1.56 8.97
C ARG A 123 3.70 -1.12 10.31
N GLY A 124 3.66 -2.03 11.29
CA GLY A 124 3.22 -1.74 12.67
C GLY A 124 1.70 -1.66 12.88
N TYR A 125 1.30 -1.43 14.13
CA TYR A 125 -0.08 -1.29 14.58
C TYR A 125 -0.61 0.13 14.38
N SER A 126 -0.60 0.67 13.16
CA SER A 126 -1.27 1.95 12.92
C SER A 126 -2.79 1.74 12.95
N SER A 127 -3.32 1.59 14.16
CA SER A 127 -4.72 1.37 14.43
C SER A 127 -5.51 2.63 14.12
N PHE A 128 -6.38 2.59 13.12
CA PHE A 128 -7.53 3.49 13.11
C PHE A 128 -8.68 2.81 13.86
N VAL A 129 -9.68 3.58 14.26
CA VAL A 129 -10.85 3.04 14.96
C VAL A 129 -12.02 2.93 13.99
N MET A 130 -12.63 1.75 13.93
CA MET A 130 -13.77 1.48 13.06
C MET A 130 -14.82 0.61 13.77
N CYS A 131 -16.09 0.93 13.53
CA CYS A 131 -17.23 0.11 13.93
C CYS A 131 -17.38 -1.10 13.02
N ARG A 132 -17.44 -2.31 13.58
CA ARG A 132 -17.66 -3.55 12.84
C ARG A 132 -19.10 -3.73 12.35
N ASP A 133 -20.07 -3.06 12.96
CA ASP A 133 -21.49 -3.22 12.61
C ASP A 133 -21.86 -2.46 11.33
N CYS A 134 -21.42 -1.20 11.21
CA CYS A 134 -21.76 -0.36 10.06
C CYS A 134 -20.55 0.02 9.18
N GLY A 135 -19.31 -0.15 9.65
CA GLY A 135 -18.10 0.27 8.94
C GLY A 135 -17.69 1.74 9.17
N TYR A 136 -18.37 2.45 10.08
CA TYR A 136 -18.02 3.83 10.43
C TYR A 136 -16.58 3.94 10.95
N VAL A 137 -15.81 4.89 10.39
CA VAL A 137 -14.45 5.20 10.80
C VAL A 137 -14.45 6.51 11.56
N VAL A 138 -13.70 6.57 12.67
CA VAL A 138 -13.60 7.81 13.43
C VAL A 138 -12.65 8.79 12.74
N GLU A 139 -13.21 9.93 12.32
CA GLU A 139 -12.54 10.96 11.53
C GLU A 139 -12.24 12.21 12.37
N CYS A 140 -11.19 12.92 11.98
CA CYS A 140 -10.79 14.18 12.58
C CYS A 140 -11.74 15.30 12.12
N PRO A 141 -12.44 16.00 13.03
CA PRO A 141 -13.39 17.05 12.68
C PRO A 141 -12.75 18.23 11.95
N ASN A 142 -11.42 18.38 12.06
CA ASN A 142 -10.66 19.50 11.48
C ASN A 142 -9.96 19.18 10.16
N CYS A 143 -9.84 17.91 9.75
CA CYS A 143 -8.89 17.51 8.69
C CYS A 143 -9.43 16.50 7.68
N ASP A 144 -10.65 15.98 7.85
CA ASP A 144 -11.25 15.00 6.92
C ASP A 144 -10.34 13.77 6.71
N ILE A 145 -9.71 13.31 7.79
CA ILE A 145 -8.84 12.13 7.83
C ILE A 145 -9.18 11.27 9.02
N SER A 146 -8.88 9.97 8.95
CA SER A 146 -9.02 9.07 10.09
C SER A 146 -8.05 9.40 11.23
N LEU A 147 -8.54 9.30 12.47
CA LEU A 147 -7.69 9.43 13.65
C LEU A 147 -6.87 8.16 13.87
N THR A 148 -5.64 8.33 14.35
CA THR A 148 -4.74 7.22 14.71
C THR A 148 -4.85 6.94 16.19
N TYR A 149 -5.19 5.71 16.57
CA TYR A 149 -5.21 5.24 17.95
C TYR A 149 -3.79 4.96 18.46
N HIS A 150 -3.49 5.54 19.62
CA HIS A 150 -2.24 5.36 20.36
C HIS A 150 -2.52 4.54 21.62
N GLN A 151 -2.04 3.29 21.64
CA GLN A 151 -2.31 2.36 22.74
C GLN A 151 -1.71 2.81 24.07
N SER A 152 -0.55 3.48 24.07
CA SER A 152 0.13 3.95 25.28
C SER A 152 -0.63 5.01 26.06
N SER A 153 -1.39 5.86 25.38
CA SER A 153 -2.19 6.94 25.97
C SER A 153 -3.70 6.65 25.95
N ASN A 154 -4.10 5.52 25.36
CA ASN A 154 -5.49 5.14 25.10
C ASN A 154 -6.32 6.27 24.45
N GLN A 155 -5.71 6.96 23.48
CA GLN A 155 -6.29 8.13 22.82
C GLN A 155 -6.14 8.05 21.31
N MET A 156 -7.06 8.68 20.59
CA MET A 156 -7.02 8.84 19.15
C MET A 156 -6.46 10.23 18.84
N LYS A 157 -5.51 10.31 17.91
CA LYS A 157 -4.80 11.54 17.58
C LYS A 157 -4.75 11.78 16.08
N CYS A 158 -4.99 13.02 15.71
CA CYS A 158 -4.71 13.55 14.38
C CYS A 158 -3.24 13.98 14.29
N HIS A 159 -2.49 13.39 13.36
CA HIS A 159 -1.08 13.76 13.14
C HIS A 159 -0.89 15.03 12.32
N TYR A 160 -1.96 15.62 11.79
CA TYR A 160 -1.90 16.83 10.96
C TYR A 160 -2.18 18.09 11.79
N CYS A 161 -3.27 18.10 12.58
CA CYS A 161 -3.65 19.26 13.39
C CYS A 161 -3.43 19.06 14.90
N GLY A 162 -3.06 17.85 15.35
CA GLY A 162 -2.84 17.56 16.76
C GLY A 162 -4.11 17.34 17.59
N HIS A 163 -5.30 17.33 16.97
CA HIS A 163 -6.55 17.01 17.65
C HIS A 163 -6.49 15.63 18.34
N GLU A 164 -6.96 15.56 19.58
CA GLU A 164 -6.96 14.37 20.41
C GLU A 164 -8.36 14.12 20.98
N GLU A 165 -8.80 12.87 20.94
CA GLU A 165 -10.07 12.45 21.53
C GLU A 165 -10.01 11.00 22.03
N ARG A 166 -10.96 10.65 22.91
CA ARG A 166 -11.07 9.29 23.46
C ARG A 166 -11.83 8.39 22.51
N VAL A 167 -11.50 7.09 22.55
CA VAL A 167 -12.23 6.06 21.78
C VAL A 167 -13.69 6.00 22.24
N PRO A 168 -14.67 6.17 21.35
CA PRO A 168 -16.07 6.10 21.70
C PRO A 168 -16.45 4.67 22.13
N GLN A 169 -17.30 4.54 23.15
CA GLN A 169 -17.79 3.24 23.61
C GLN A 169 -18.89 2.68 22.69
N LYS A 170 -19.64 3.56 22.03
CA LYS A 170 -20.69 3.22 21.06
C LYS A 170 -20.44 3.93 19.74
N CYS A 171 -20.81 3.30 18.64
CA CYS A 171 -20.69 3.88 17.31
C CYS A 171 -21.57 5.13 17.17
N PRO A 172 -21.00 6.29 16.80
CA PRO A 172 -21.79 7.50 16.56
C PRO A 172 -22.81 7.36 15.41
N SER A 173 -22.59 6.40 14.50
CA SER A 173 -23.42 6.20 13.31
C SER A 173 -24.52 5.17 13.47
N CYS A 174 -24.31 4.10 14.26
CA CYS A 174 -25.27 2.99 14.38
C CYS A 174 -25.51 2.53 15.81
N GLU A 175 -24.94 3.23 16.81
CA GLU A 175 -24.99 2.91 18.24
C GLU A 175 -24.44 1.54 18.66
N GLY A 176 -23.87 0.79 17.71
CA GLY A 176 -23.27 -0.51 17.93
C GLY A 176 -22.06 -0.44 18.87
N GLU A 177 -21.87 -1.49 19.66
CA GLU A 177 -20.82 -1.58 20.68
C GLU A 177 -19.52 -2.20 20.13
N HIS A 178 -19.53 -2.66 18.87
CA HIS A 178 -18.39 -3.35 18.26
C HIS A 178 -17.36 -2.38 17.67
N ILE A 179 -16.84 -1.47 18.50
CA ILE A 179 -15.74 -0.57 18.15
C ILE A 179 -14.42 -1.32 18.26
N ARG A 180 -13.66 -1.39 17.16
CA ARG A 180 -12.38 -2.12 17.12
C ARG A 180 -11.26 -1.27 16.56
N TYR A 181 -10.06 -1.58 17.03
CA TYR A 181 -8.81 -1.04 16.53
C TYR A 181 -8.41 -1.84 15.28
N PHE A 182 -8.34 -1.16 14.14
CA PHE A 182 -7.96 -1.73 12.86
C PHE A 182 -6.59 -1.26 12.45
N GLY A 183 -5.65 -2.19 12.42
CA GLY A 183 -4.25 -1.94 12.14
C GLY A 183 -3.52 -3.25 12.34
N THR A 184 -3.95 -4.29 11.62
CA THR A 184 -3.27 -5.58 11.66
C THR A 184 -1.93 -5.40 10.97
N GLY A 185 -0.89 -5.16 11.76
CA GLY A 185 0.47 -5.17 11.27
C GLY A 185 0.79 -6.53 10.64
N THR A 186 1.79 -6.56 9.77
CA THR A 186 2.30 -7.78 9.13
C THR A 186 2.58 -8.91 10.14
N GLN A 187 2.99 -8.56 11.37
CA GLN A 187 3.20 -9.50 12.47
C GLN A 187 1.91 -10.20 12.92
N LYS A 188 0.82 -9.46 13.13
CA LYS A 188 -0.44 -10.05 13.59
C LYS A 188 -1.06 -10.96 12.52
N VAL A 189 -0.91 -10.59 11.24
CA VAL A 189 -1.30 -11.47 10.10
C VAL A 189 -0.51 -12.78 10.12
N GLU A 190 0.80 -12.72 10.33
CA GLU A 190 1.67 -13.90 10.40
C GLU A 190 1.28 -14.83 11.57
N GLU A 191 1.05 -14.27 12.76
CA GLU A 191 0.59 -15.02 13.94
C GLU A 191 -0.78 -15.67 13.71
N SER A 192 -1.74 -14.93 13.13
CA SER A 192 -3.07 -15.47 12.81
C SER A 192 -3.00 -16.56 11.74
N LEU A 193 -2.21 -16.39 10.67
CA LEU A 193 -2.06 -17.41 9.61
C LEU A 193 -1.43 -18.69 10.13
N THR A 194 -0.40 -18.59 10.97
CA THR A 194 0.27 -19.76 11.56
C THR A 194 -0.70 -20.58 12.41
N LYS A 195 -1.68 -19.94 13.05
CA LYS A 195 -2.75 -20.63 13.80
C LYS A 195 -3.81 -21.24 12.89
N LEU A 196 -4.21 -20.54 11.82
CA LEU A 196 -5.30 -20.95 10.93
C LEU A 196 -4.88 -21.99 9.88
N ILE A 197 -3.61 -21.98 9.47
CA ILE A 197 -3.02 -22.87 8.47
C ILE A 197 -1.62 -23.28 8.94
N PRO A 198 -1.51 -24.18 9.94
CA PRO A 198 -0.22 -24.57 10.54
C PRO A 198 0.78 -25.19 9.53
N GLU A 199 0.28 -25.77 8.45
CA GLU A 199 1.08 -26.34 7.37
C GLU A 199 1.71 -25.29 6.44
N ALA A 200 1.26 -24.04 6.49
CA ALA A 200 1.77 -22.98 5.64
C ALA A 200 3.14 -22.48 6.13
N ARG A 201 4.12 -22.48 5.22
CA ARG A 201 5.39 -21.77 5.45
C ARG A 201 5.21 -20.28 5.16
N VAL A 202 5.05 -19.47 6.20
CA VAL A 202 4.87 -18.02 6.09
C VAL A 202 6.23 -17.33 6.15
N ILE A 203 6.48 -16.40 5.23
CA ILE A 203 7.69 -15.55 5.23
C ILE A 203 7.24 -14.08 5.18
N ARG A 204 7.64 -13.30 6.17
CA ARG A 204 7.39 -11.86 6.22
C ARG A 204 8.47 -11.07 5.47
N MET A 205 8.09 -10.43 4.37
CA MET A 205 8.97 -9.53 3.61
C MET A 205 8.66 -8.07 3.96
N ASP A 206 9.38 -7.53 4.94
CA ASP A 206 9.37 -6.10 5.27
C ASP A 206 10.75 -5.48 5.03
N VAL A 207 10.84 -4.14 5.07
CA VAL A 207 12.09 -3.40 4.82
C VAL A 207 13.17 -3.69 5.87
N ASP A 208 12.81 -4.19 7.06
CA ASP A 208 13.79 -4.55 8.09
C ASP A 208 14.28 -6.00 7.92
N THR A 209 13.41 -6.95 7.53
CA THR A 209 13.78 -8.36 7.29
C THR A 209 14.57 -8.56 6.00
N THR A 210 14.50 -7.60 5.08
CA THR A 210 15.29 -7.61 3.83
C THR A 210 16.63 -6.87 3.93
N ARG A 211 16.99 -6.32 5.10
CA ARG A 211 18.29 -5.65 5.30
C ARG A 211 19.44 -6.56 5.72
N THR A 212 19.14 -7.79 6.14
CA THR A 212 20.11 -8.79 6.63
C THR A 212 20.43 -9.89 5.61
N LYS A 213 20.08 -9.71 4.33
CA LYS A 213 20.48 -10.58 3.22
C LYS A 213 21.19 -9.80 2.13
#